data_AF-A0A4S3FP72-F1
#
_entry.id   AF-A0A4S3FP72-F1
#
_cell.length_a   1.000
_cell.length_b   1.000
_cell.length_c   1.000
_cell.angle_alpha   90.00
_cell.angle_beta   90.00
_cell.angle_gamma   90.00
#
_symmetry.space_group_name_H-M   'P 1'
#
loop_
_entity.id
_entity.type
_entity.pdbx_description
1 polymer ?
#
loop_
_entity_poly.entity_id
_entity_poly.type
_entity_poly.pdbx_seq_one_letter_code
_entity_poly.pdbx_strand_id
1 'polypeptide(L)'
;MNDFLPDTAPGFDQPIAVLKHCHGRIRKQLATLERLLSHLPEHGADEQARQAAGAVLKYFEKAAHLHHDDEEQDLIPMLRAVAQGEDAATLQALAPIILQDHKEMDALWQDLHEQLTAIADGSANVLSSTNVQRFVQRYTAHMEREESTMAPMAMRLFTPEQMTQLGTAMQRRRGIGEDAPAPSIGDAVADLRKDYGQASLNEDDVLDDPMLQFTRWFEQALKAQVNEPNAMNVATVDSNGRPSSRIVLVKQFDERGFTWYTNYDSRKAQELRANPYAALLFFWSELERQVRIEGRVETTSAEESDKYFHSRPLKSRLSAIASQQSAPIENRAALERNYEAVAATAGDAPARPDNWGGFRLVPERIEFWQGRRSRFHDRIVYERQEDGSWARQRLQP
;
A
#
# COMPACT_ATOMS: atom_id res chain seq x y z
N MET A 1 -23.44 -7.93 16.72
CA MET A 1 -22.42 -9.00 16.62
C MET A 1 -22.08 -9.10 15.15
N ASN A 2 -20.95 -8.52 14.76
CA ASN A 2 -20.54 -8.39 13.37
C ASN A 2 -19.12 -8.96 13.28
N ASP A 3 -19.01 -10.27 13.13
CA ASP A 3 -17.74 -10.94 12.85
C ASP A 3 -17.45 -10.80 11.36
N PHE A 4 -16.84 -9.66 11.02
CA PHE A 4 -16.18 -9.41 9.73
C PHE A 4 -14.73 -8.99 9.99
N LEU A 5 -14.05 -9.70 10.89
CA LEU A 5 -12.60 -9.71 10.88
C LEU A 5 -12.18 -10.77 9.84
N PRO A 6 -11.43 -10.41 8.78
CA PRO A 6 -10.77 -11.42 7.95
C PRO A 6 -9.90 -12.26 8.87
N ASP A 7 -10.02 -13.59 8.78
CA ASP A 7 -9.19 -14.56 9.51
C ASP A 7 -7.74 -14.06 9.50
N THR A 8 -7.26 -13.59 10.65
CA THR A 8 -5.90 -13.08 10.78
C THR A 8 -4.96 -14.22 10.43
N ALA A 9 -4.01 -13.99 9.52
CA ALA A 9 -3.02 -15.01 9.17
C ALA A 9 -2.36 -15.53 10.46
N PRO A 10 -2.24 -16.85 10.66
CA PRO A 10 -1.66 -17.41 11.87
C PRO A 10 -0.19 -16.99 11.99
N GLY A 11 0.27 -16.78 13.23
CA GLY A 11 1.67 -16.52 13.52
C GLY A 11 2.52 -17.79 13.43
N PHE A 12 3.84 -17.62 13.36
CA PHE A 12 4.79 -18.74 13.33
C PHE A 12 4.94 -19.46 14.67
N ASP A 13 4.29 -18.96 15.73
CA ASP A 13 4.03 -19.69 16.97
C ASP A 13 3.06 -20.87 16.76
N GLN A 14 2.38 -20.94 15.60
CA GLN A 14 1.48 -22.02 15.20
C GLN A 14 1.85 -22.54 13.78
N PRO A 15 3.01 -23.19 13.61
CA PRO A 15 3.56 -23.51 12.29
C PRO A 15 2.65 -24.40 11.43
N ILE A 16 1.94 -25.37 12.03
CA ILE A 16 0.98 -26.21 11.29
C ILE A 16 -0.23 -25.39 10.80
N ALA A 17 -0.67 -24.39 11.56
CA ALA A 17 -1.72 -23.48 11.11
C ALA A 17 -1.23 -22.60 9.95
N VAL A 18 0.04 -22.20 9.94
CA VAL A 18 0.67 -21.48 8.82
C VAL A 18 0.66 -22.30 7.54
N LEU A 19 1.06 -23.57 7.58
CA LEU A 19 1.00 -24.49 6.42
C LEU A 19 -0.44 -24.63 5.91
N LYS A 20 -1.41 -24.89 6.81
CA LYS A 20 -2.83 -24.97 6.44
C LYS A 20 -3.35 -23.66 5.83
N HIS A 21 -2.90 -22.51 6.33
CA HIS A 21 -3.26 -21.21 5.77
C HIS A 21 -2.65 -21.02 4.37
N CYS A 22 -1.43 -21.50 4.12
CA CYS A 22 -0.83 -21.57 2.78
C CYS A 22 -1.68 -22.43 1.84
N HIS A 23 -2.18 -23.59 2.27
CA HIS A 23 -3.09 -24.41 1.47
C HIS A 23 -4.36 -23.67 1.06
N GLY A 24 -4.96 -22.90 1.99
CA GLY A 24 -6.11 -22.05 1.68
C GLY A 24 -5.82 -21.02 0.58
N ARG A 25 -4.61 -20.46 0.56
CA ARG A 25 -4.16 -19.55 -0.50
C ARG A 25 -3.87 -20.27 -1.81
N ILE A 26 -3.24 -21.45 -1.77
CA ILE A 26 -3.02 -22.31 -2.96
C ILE A 26 -4.37 -22.62 -3.62
N ARG A 27 -5.37 -23.12 -2.88
CA ARG A 27 -6.71 -23.42 -3.40
C ARG A 27 -7.37 -22.23 -4.11
N LYS A 28 -7.22 -21.02 -3.57
CA LYS A 28 -7.74 -19.80 -4.22
C LYS A 28 -7.06 -19.51 -5.57
N GLN A 29 -5.75 -19.76 -5.69
CA GLN A 29 -5.04 -19.59 -6.95
C GLN A 29 -5.39 -20.68 -7.97
N LEU A 30 -5.56 -21.94 -7.52
CA LEU A 30 -6.02 -23.02 -8.38
C LEU A 30 -7.43 -22.75 -8.95
N ALA A 31 -8.37 -22.30 -8.12
CA ALA A 31 -9.69 -21.87 -8.59
C ALA A 31 -9.63 -20.66 -9.54
N THR A 32 -8.58 -19.84 -9.44
CA THR A 32 -8.35 -18.74 -10.38
C THR A 32 -7.85 -19.24 -11.72
N LEU A 33 -6.96 -20.25 -11.75
CA LEU A 33 -6.54 -20.94 -12.97
C LEU A 33 -7.73 -21.60 -13.70
N GLU A 34 -8.61 -22.29 -12.96
CA GLU A 34 -9.79 -22.93 -13.55
C GLU A 34 -10.76 -21.91 -14.15
N ARG A 35 -10.99 -20.77 -13.47
CA ARG A 35 -11.80 -19.68 -14.03
C ARG A 35 -11.17 -19.08 -15.28
N LEU A 36 -9.84 -18.95 -15.30
CA LEU A 36 -9.10 -18.43 -16.44
C LEU A 36 -9.27 -19.32 -17.69
N LEU A 37 -9.27 -20.66 -17.51
CA LEU A 37 -9.54 -21.60 -18.61
C LEU A 37 -10.90 -21.35 -19.28
N SER A 38 -11.93 -21.06 -18.51
CA SER A 38 -13.28 -20.79 -19.04
C SER A 38 -13.42 -19.38 -19.61
N HIS A 39 -12.66 -18.40 -19.09
CA HIS A 39 -12.75 -16.99 -19.48
C HIS A 39 -12.04 -16.70 -20.81
N LEU A 40 -10.85 -17.27 -21.01
CA LEU A 40 -10.00 -16.98 -22.17
C LEU A 40 -10.66 -17.23 -23.53
N PRO A 41 -11.43 -18.32 -23.77
CA PRO A 41 -12.10 -18.55 -25.05
C PRO A 41 -13.15 -17.50 -25.41
N GLU A 42 -13.81 -16.90 -24.40
CA GLU A 42 -14.92 -15.96 -24.59
C GLU A 42 -14.44 -14.50 -24.69
N HIS A 43 -13.40 -14.16 -23.92
CA HIS A 43 -12.98 -12.78 -23.71
C HIS A 43 -11.54 -12.49 -24.14
N GLY A 44 -10.78 -13.51 -24.53
CA GLY A 44 -9.36 -13.38 -24.82
C GLY A 44 -8.54 -12.94 -23.59
N ALA A 45 -7.36 -12.36 -23.83
CA ALA A 45 -6.51 -11.81 -22.79
C ALA A 45 -6.91 -10.37 -22.43
N ASP A 46 -8.17 -10.18 -22.04
CA ASP A 46 -8.66 -8.91 -21.53
C ASP A 46 -7.99 -8.53 -20.19
N GLU A 47 -8.27 -7.34 -19.68
CA GLU A 47 -7.66 -6.85 -18.44
C GLU A 47 -7.89 -7.80 -17.26
N GLN A 48 -9.08 -8.41 -17.16
CA GLN A 48 -9.41 -9.36 -16.11
C GLN A 48 -8.57 -10.64 -16.19
N ALA A 49 -8.44 -11.22 -17.39
CA ALA A 49 -7.61 -12.39 -17.64
C ALA A 49 -6.13 -12.12 -17.31
N ARG A 50 -5.63 -10.95 -17.74
CA ARG A 50 -4.25 -10.51 -17.50
C ARG A 50 -3.95 -10.35 -16.01
N GLN A 51 -4.86 -9.71 -15.27
CA GLN A 51 -4.73 -9.55 -13.82
C GLN A 51 -4.79 -10.90 -13.09
N ALA A 52 -5.70 -11.80 -13.50
CA ALA A 52 -5.82 -13.13 -12.92
C ALA A 52 -4.55 -13.97 -13.15
N ALA A 53 -4.03 -14.01 -14.38
CA ALA A 53 -2.78 -14.68 -14.71
C ALA A 53 -1.59 -14.12 -13.91
N GLY A 54 -1.48 -12.79 -13.84
CA GLY A 54 -0.44 -12.12 -13.05
C GLY A 54 -0.51 -12.40 -11.55
N ALA A 55 -1.72 -12.54 -10.99
CA ALA A 55 -1.91 -12.89 -9.58
C ALA A 55 -1.45 -14.32 -9.28
N VAL A 56 -1.76 -15.28 -10.17
CA VAL A 56 -1.33 -16.68 -10.05
C VAL A 56 0.20 -16.77 -10.14
N LEU A 57 0.82 -16.14 -11.16
CA LEU A 57 2.27 -16.07 -11.32
C LEU A 57 2.96 -15.59 -10.04
N LYS A 58 2.55 -14.40 -9.56
CA LYS A 58 3.15 -13.79 -8.37
C LYS A 58 3.10 -14.70 -7.14
N TYR A 59 2.03 -15.46 -6.97
CA TYR A 59 1.88 -16.35 -5.83
C TYR A 59 2.80 -17.58 -5.93
N PHE A 60 2.75 -18.30 -7.04
CA PHE A 60 3.53 -19.53 -7.19
C PHE A 60 5.04 -19.28 -7.32
N GLU A 61 5.46 -18.15 -7.90
CA GLU A 61 6.88 -17.75 -7.95
C GLU A 61 7.44 -17.44 -6.56
N LYS A 62 6.69 -16.75 -5.70
CA LYS A 62 7.23 -16.16 -4.46
C LYS A 62 6.91 -16.96 -3.20
N ALA A 63 5.77 -17.64 -3.15
CA ALA A 63 5.24 -18.19 -1.91
C ALA A 63 5.11 -19.72 -1.91
N ALA A 64 4.85 -20.35 -3.05
CA ALA A 64 4.61 -21.79 -3.10
C ALA A 64 5.87 -22.62 -2.80
N HIS A 65 7.03 -22.25 -3.34
CA HIS A 65 8.28 -22.97 -3.06
C HIS A 65 8.66 -22.94 -1.56
N LEU A 66 8.36 -21.84 -0.86
CA LEU A 66 8.61 -21.72 0.58
C LEU A 66 7.78 -22.73 1.39
N HIS A 67 6.59 -23.07 0.91
CA HIS A 67 5.74 -24.10 1.52
C HIS A 67 6.38 -25.48 1.37
N HIS A 68 6.76 -25.87 0.14
CA HIS A 68 7.48 -27.13 -0.08
C HIS A 68 8.75 -27.19 0.76
N ASP A 69 9.55 -26.11 0.81
CA ASP A 69 10.77 -26.05 1.61
C ASP A 69 10.53 -26.21 3.11
N ASP A 70 9.43 -25.67 3.66
CA ASP A 70 9.04 -25.90 5.07
C ASP A 70 8.81 -27.40 5.35
N GLU A 71 8.30 -28.12 4.37
CA GLU A 71 8.04 -29.55 4.47
C GLU A 71 9.30 -30.38 4.28
N GLU A 72 10.04 -30.13 3.21
CA GLU A 72 11.20 -30.91 2.82
C GLU A 72 12.38 -30.76 3.79
N GLN A 73 12.62 -29.53 4.25
CA GLN A 73 13.82 -29.22 5.03
C GLN A 73 13.59 -29.37 6.54
N ASP A 74 12.34 -29.20 7.01
CA ASP A 74 12.03 -29.22 8.44
C ASP A 74 10.96 -30.26 8.81
N LEU A 75 9.70 -30.09 8.35
CA LEU A 75 8.59 -30.91 8.85
C LEU A 75 8.85 -32.41 8.67
N ILE A 76 9.23 -32.86 7.47
CA ILE A 76 9.47 -34.27 7.16
C ILE A 76 10.68 -34.81 7.93
N PRO A 77 11.87 -34.16 7.90
CA PRO A 77 13.01 -34.60 8.71
C PRO A 77 12.70 -34.66 10.22
N MET A 78 11.99 -33.67 10.75
CA MET A 78 11.61 -33.63 12.17
C MET A 78 10.63 -34.75 12.52
N LEU A 79 9.62 -35.00 11.68
CA LEU A 79 8.71 -36.13 11.84
C LEU A 79 9.47 -37.47 11.81
N ARG A 80 10.44 -37.63 10.90
CA ARG A 80 11.28 -38.84 10.82
C ARG A 80 12.11 -39.06 12.09
N ALA A 81 12.52 -38.00 12.76
CA ALA A 81 13.31 -38.09 13.98
C ALA A 81 12.48 -38.54 15.20
N VAL A 82 11.16 -38.30 15.21
CA VAL A 82 10.29 -38.58 16.36
C VAL A 82 9.31 -39.73 16.15
N ALA A 83 8.93 -40.03 14.91
CA ALA A 83 7.92 -41.03 14.62
C ALA A 83 8.39 -42.44 14.99
N GLN A 84 7.49 -43.23 15.60
CA GLN A 84 7.72 -44.62 15.99
C GLN A 84 6.53 -45.48 15.61
N GLY A 85 6.72 -46.80 15.53
CA GLY A 85 5.64 -47.76 15.25
C GLY A 85 4.88 -47.46 13.95
N GLU A 86 3.55 -47.39 14.04
CA GLU A 86 2.67 -47.14 12.89
C GLU A 86 2.90 -45.76 12.24
N ASP A 87 3.27 -44.74 13.02
CA ASP A 87 3.58 -43.41 12.48
C ASP A 87 4.82 -43.43 11.60
N ALA A 88 5.86 -44.16 12.04
CA ALA A 88 7.09 -44.32 11.26
C ALA A 88 6.83 -45.06 9.95
N ALA A 89 6.02 -46.14 9.99
CA ALA A 89 5.63 -46.88 8.79
C ALA A 89 4.81 -46.02 7.82
N THR A 90 3.86 -45.24 8.35
CA THR A 90 3.03 -44.30 7.57
C THR A 90 3.90 -43.23 6.91
N LEU A 91 4.81 -42.61 7.67
CA LEU A 91 5.70 -41.57 7.16
C LEU A 91 6.70 -42.14 6.13
N GLN A 92 7.19 -43.36 6.33
CA GLN A 92 8.08 -44.03 5.38
C GLN A 92 7.40 -44.27 4.03
N ALA A 93 6.10 -44.60 4.03
CA ALA A 93 5.31 -44.75 2.80
C ALA A 93 4.93 -43.39 2.17
N LEU A 94 4.60 -42.39 3.00
CA LEU A 94 4.04 -41.12 2.53
C LEU A 94 5.10 -40.11 2.07
N ALA A 95 6.21 -39.95 2.81
CA ALA A 95 7.19 -38.90 2.52
C ALA A 95 7.78 -38.97 1.08
N PRO A 96 8.11 -40.15 0.52
CA PRO A 96 8.57 -40.22 -0.88
C PRO A 96 7.52 -39.76 -1.89
N ILE A 97 6.22 -39.95 -1.59
CA ILE A 97 5.12 -39.52 -2.46
C ILE A 97 5.02 -37.99 -2.44
N ILE A 98 5.06 -37.37 -1.26
CA ILE A 98 5.04 -35.91 -1.08
C ILE A 98 6.19 -35.25 -1.83
N LEU A 99 7.42 -35.74 -1.66
CA LEU A 99 8.61 -35.23 -2.35
C LEU A 99 8.54 -35.43 -3.87
N GLN A 100 7.89 -36.50 -4.33
CA GLN A 100 7.68 -36.72 -5.76
C GLN A 100 6.60 -35.80 -6.32
N ASP A 101 5.52 -35.57 -5.56
CA ASP A 101 4.46 -34.61 -5.92
C ASP A 101 5.06 -33.20 -6.07
N HIS A 102 5.95 -32.75 -5.18
CA HIS A 102 6.66 -31.46 -5.32
C HIS A 102 7.37 -31.32 -6.67
N LYS A 103 8.17 -32.32 -7.05
CA LYS A 103 8.88 -32.31 -8.34
C LYS A 103 7.95 -32.27 -9.54
N GLU A 104 6.84 -33.00 -9.48
CA GLU A 104 5.84 -33.00 -10.54
C GLU A 104 5.09 -31.67 -10.63
N MET A 105 4.79 -31.05 -9.49
CA MET A 105 4.19 -29.72 -9.43
C MET A 105 5.13 -28.66 -10.01
N ASP A 106 6.42 -28.70 -9.68
CA ASP A 106 7.41 -27.78 -10.25
C ASP A 106 7.54 -27.94 -11.77
N ALA A 107 7.53 -29.17 -12.28
CA ALA A 107 7.57 -29.43 -13.73
C ALA A 107 6.30 -28.90 -14.43
N LEU A 108 5.12 -29.16 -13.87
CA LEU A 108 3.86 -28.62 -14.40
C LEU A 108 3.81 -27.09 -14.32
N TRP A 109 4.41 -26.51 -13.27
CA TRP A 109 4.50 -25.07 -13.11
C TRP A 109 5.36 -24.43 -14.20
N GLN A 110 6.50 -25.03 -14.58
CA GLN A 110 7.33 -24.52 -15.68
C GLN A 110 6.54 -24.38 -16.98
N ASP A 111 5.73 -25.40 -17.33
CA ASP A 111 4.89 -25.36 -18.53
C ASP A 111 3.78 -24.30 -18.46
N LEU A 112 3.18 -24.12 -17.27
CA LEU A 112 2.11 -23.14 -17.06
C LEU A 112 2.65 -21.71 -16.95
N HIS A 113 3.86 -21.54 -16.43
CA HIS A 113 4.51 -20.25 -16.23
C HIS A 113 4.65 -19.48 -17.54
N GLU A 114 5.15 -20.13 -18.59
CA GLU A 114 5.33 -19.50 -19.90
C GLU A 114 3.97 -19.03 -20.48
N GLN A 115 2.95 -19.89 -20.40
CA GLN A 115 1.60 -19.59 -20.90
C GLN A 115 0.95 -18.45 -20.12
N LEU A 116 1.02 -18.48 -18.79
CA LEU A 116 0.47 -17.44 -17.93
C LEU A 116 1.21 -16.10 -18.09
N THR A 117 2.51 -16.14 -18.37
CA THR A 117 3.30 -14.93 -18.65
C THR A 117 2.82 -14.27 -19.93
N ALA A 118 2.65 -15.05 -21.00
CA ALA A 118 2.13 -14.57 -22.28
C ALA A 118 0.64 -14.13 -22.19
N ILE A 119 -0.14 -14.70 -21.27
CA ILE A 119 -1.49 -14.20 -20.99
C ILE A 119 -1.43 -12.88 -20.22
N ALA A 120 -0.57 -12.76 -19.22
CA ALA A 120 -0.46 -11.57 -18.39
C ALA A 120 0.03 -10.33 -19.18
N ASP A 121 0.97 -10.52 -20.10
CA ASP A 121 1.46 -9.46 -20.97
C ASP A 121 0.47 -9.10 -22.11
N GLY A 122 -0.51 -9.98 -22.39
CA GLY A 122 -1.53 -9.81 -23.42
C GLY A 122 -1.10 -10.29 -24.81
N SER A 123 0.02 -10.99 -24.93
CA SER A 123 0.56 -11.53 -26.19
C SER A 123 -0.07 -12.86 -26.60
N ALA A 124 -0.68 -13.59 -25.67
CA ALA A 124 -1.38 -14.85 -25.93
C ALA A 124 -2.69 -14.94 -25.13
N ASN A 125 -3.59 -15.81 -25.58
CA ASN A 125 -4.88 -16.09 -24.94
C ASN A 125 -5.15 -17.60 -24.79
N VAL A 126 -4.12 -18.43 -24.91
CA VAL A 126 -4.24 -19.89 -24.85
C VAL A 126 -3.61 -20.40 -23.57
N LEU A 127 -4.38 -21.18 -22.81
CA LEU A 127 -3.94 -21.87 -21.61
C LEU A 127 -4.28 -23.37 -21.75
N SER A 128 -3.30 -24.24 -21.49
CA SER A 128 -3.45 -25.69 -21.62
C SER A 128 -4.38 -26.24 -20.55
N SER A 129 -5.59 -26.64 -20.97
CA SER A 129 -6.58 -27.27 -20.07
C SER A 129 -6.03 -28.54 -19.43
N THR A 130 -5.28 -29.35 -20.18
CA THR A 130 -4.63 -30.56 -19.65
C THR A 130 -3.62 -30.25 -18.55
N ASN A 131 -2.75 -29.25 -18.75
CA ASN A 131 -1.73 -28.92 -17.75
C ASN A 131 -2.37 -28.30 -16.50
N VAL A 132 -3.34 -27.40 -16.67
CA VAL A 132 -4.07 -26.82 -15.54
C VAL A 132 -4.80 -27.92 -14.75
N GLN A 133 -5.53 -28.83 -15.41
CA GLN A 133 -6.23 -29.92 -14.72
C GLN A 133 -5.27 -30.82 -13.94
N ARG A 134 -4.13 -31.20 -14.55
CA ARG A 134 -3.10 -31.99 -13.87
C ARG A 134 -2.53 -31.24 -12.67
N PHE A 135 -2.24 -29.96 -12.80
CA PHE A 135 -1.68 -29.12 -11.74
C PHE A 135 -2.66 -28.97 -10.57
N VAL A 136 -3.93 -28.67 -10.85
CA VAL A 136 -5.00 -28.58 -9.83
C VAL A 136 -5.20 -29.92 -9.13
N GLN A 137 -5.26 -31.02 -9.88
CA GLN A 137 -5.42 -32.36 -9.31
C GLN A 137 -4.25 -32.73 -8.40
N ARG A 138 -3.02 -32.43 -8.82
CA ARG A 138 -1.81 -32.72 -8.05
C ARG A 138 -1.78 -31.96 -6.74
N TYR A 139 -1.91 -30.64 -6.77
CA TYR A 139 -1.96 -29.85 -5.54
C TYR A 139 -3.10 -30.27 -4.61
N THR A 140 -4.28 -30.55 -5.16
CA THR A 140 -5.44 -30.99 -4.34
C THR A 140 -5.16 -32.30 -3.64
N ALA A 141 -4.65 -33.30 -4.36
CA ALA A 141 -4.35 -34.61 -3.79
C ALA A 141 -3.19 -34.55 -2.79
N HIS A 142 -2.19 -33.70 -3.06
CA HIS A 142 -1.05 -33.46 -2.19
C HIS A 142 -1.46 -32.82 -0.86
N MET A 143 -2.16 -31.68 -0.90
CA MET A 143 -2.66 -31.00 0.31
C MET A 143 -3.59 -31.89 1.13
N GLU A 144 -4.41 -32.73 0.49
CA GLU A 144 -5.29 -33.68 1.20
C GLU A 144 -4.48 -34.69 2.01
N ARG A 145 -3.38 -35.23 1.46
CA ARG A 145 -2.49 -36.14 2.19
C ARG A 145 -1.84 -35.45 3.40
N GLU A 146 -1.43 -34.21 3.23
CA GLU A 146 -0.81 -33.42 4.30
C GLU A 146 -1.80 -33.11 5.42
N GLU A 147 -2.98 -32.60 5.06
CA GLU A 147 -4.02 -32.21 6.01
C GLU A 147 -4.65 -33.41 6.74
N SER A 148 -4.79 -34.55 6.06
CA SER A 148 -5.38 -35.76 6.65
C SER A 148 -4.39 -36.58 7.47
N THR A 149 -3.09 -36.49 7.17
CA THR A 149 -2.08 -37.41 7.73
C THR A 149 -0.90 -36.69 8.37
N MET A 150 -0.13 -35.89 7.61
CA MET A 150 1.11 -35.29 8.13
C MET A 150 0.88 -34.22 9.21
N ALA A 151 -0.04 -33.29 8.97
CA ALA A 151 -0.34 -32.22 9.92
C ALA A 151 -0.89 -32.77 11.26
N PRO A 152 -1.86 -33.70 11.28
CA PRO A 152 -2.29 -34.35 12.52
C PRO A 152 -1.16 -35.13 13.22
N MET A 153 -0.28 -35.80 12.46
CA MET A 153 0.88 -36.49 13.01
C MET A 153 1.84 -35.52 13.70
N ALA A 154 2.16 -34.39 13.07
CA ALA A 154 3.03 -33.37 13.65
C ALA A 154 2.43 -32.73 14.91
N MET A 155 1.13 -32.40 14.88
CA MET A 155 0.41 -31.87 16.03
C MET A 155 0.40 -32.82 17.23
N ARG A 156 0.43 -34.13 16.99
CA ARG A 156 0.44 -35.15 18.05
C ARG A 156 1.84 -35.48 18.55
N LEU A 157 2.85 -35.51 17.67
CA LEU A 157 4.18 -36.01 17.99
C LEU A 157 5.17 -34.93 18.42
N PHE A 158 5.04 -33.69 17.94
CA PHE A 158 6.01 -32.65 18.27
C PHE A 158 5.80 -32.09 19.68
N THR A 159 6.90 -31.94 20.41
CA THR A 159 6.92 -31.20 21.66
C THR A 159 6.77 -29.70 21.40
N PRO A 160 6.45 -28.88 22.43
CA PRO A 160 6.44 -27.42 22.28
C PRO A 160 7.77 -26.85 21.75
N GLU A 161 8.91 -27.42 22.16
CA GLU A 161 10.23 -27.02 21.67
C GLU A 161 10.39 -27.31 20.17
N GLN A 162 9.93 -28.47 19.71
CA GLN A 162 9.95 -28.83 18.29
C GLN A 162 8.99 -27.97 17.46
N MET A 163 7.81 -27.61 17.99
CA MET A 163 6.93 -26.66 17.32
C MET A 163 7.59 -25.28 17.19
N THR A 164 8.26 -24.79 18.23
CA THR A 164 9.04 -23.55 18.17
C THR A 164 10.19 -23.66 17.15
N GLN A 165 10.91 -24.78 17.12
CA GLN A 165 12.00 -25.00 16.16
C GLN A 165 11.49 -24.92 14.71
N LEU A 166 10.36 -25.58 14.41
CA LEU A 166 9.73 -25.53 13.10
C LEU A 166 9.30 -24.09 12.75
N GLY A 167 8.61 -23.41 13.66
CA GLY A 167 8.21 -22.01 13.49
C GLY A 167 9.39 -21.08 13.19
N THR A 168 10.47 -21.18 13.96
CA THR A 168 11.68 -20.40 13.75
C THR A 168 12.35 -20.73 12.42
N ALA A 169 12.37 -21.98 11.98
CA ALA A 169 12.91 -22.34 10.66
C ALA A 169 12.08 -21.73 9.52
N MET A 170 10.74 -21.81 9.61
CA MET A 170 9.82 -21.16 8.68
C MET A 170 10.00 -19.64 8.63
N GLN A 171 10.27 -19.01 9.78
CA GLN A 171 10.59 -17.59 9.88
C GLN A 171 11.91 -17.27 9.19
N ARG A 172 13.00 -17.99 9.50
CA ARG A 172 14.32 -17.77 8.89
C ARG A 172 14.28 -17.88 7.37
N ARG A 173 13.57 -18.89 6.86
CA ARG A 173 13.35 -19.09 5.42
C ARG A 173 12.66 -17.90 4.75
N ARG A 174 11.86 -17.17 5.52
CA ARG A 174 11.15 -15.96 5.08
C ARG A 174 11.89 -14.67 5.46
N GLY A 175 13.13 -14.75 5.93
CA GLY A 175 13.94 -13.59 6.34
C GLY A 175 13.50 -12.96 7.66
N ILE A 176 12.76 -13.70 8.49
CA ILE A 176 12.25 -13.26 9.79
C ILE A 176 13.09 -14.02 10.85
N GLY A 177 13.95 -13.37 11.65
CA GLY A 177 14.74 -14.11 12.66
C GLY A 177 15.79 -13.30 13.43
N GLU A 178 15.95 -13.62 14.72
CA GLU A 178 16.63 -12.85 15.78
C GLU A 178 18.17 -12.90 15.83
N ASP A 179 18.86 -13.64 14.95
CA ASP A 179 20.34 -13.81 15.00
C ASP A 179 21.14 -13.03 13.93
N ALA A 180 20.47 -12.24 13.08
CA ALA A 180 21.13 -11.11 12.45
C ALA A 180 21.15 -9.97 13.50
N PRO A 181 22.22 -9.13 13.62
CA PRO A 181 22.08 -7.89 14.38
C PRO A 181 20.82 -7.24 13.86
N ALA A 182 19.83 -7.06 14.74
CA ALA A 182 18.52 -6.59 14.32
C ALA A 182 18.79 -5.40 13.38
N PRO A 183 18.36 -5.48 12.11
CA PRO A 183 18.33 -4.28 11.32
C PRO A 183 17.61 -3.29 12.23
N SER A 184 18.20 -2.11 12.46
CA SER A 184 17.48 -1.08 13.20
C SER A 184 16.06 -1.01 12.62
N ILE A 185 15.03 -0.57 13.35
CA ILE A 185 13.71 -0.37 12.71
C ILE A 185 13.86 0.41 11.38
N GLY A 186 14.88 1.27 11.25
CA GLY A 186 15.30 1.90 10.00
C GLY A 186 15.83 0.97 8.89
N ASP A 187 16.54 -0.10 9.19
CA ASP A 187 17.03 -1.07 8.21
C ASP A 187 15.92 -2.04 7.77
N ALA A 188 14.99 -2.43 8.65
CA ALA A 188 13.82 -3.25 8.30
C ALA A 188 12.74 -2.47 7.50
N VAL A 189 12.76 -1.13 7.53
CA VAL A 189 11.96 -0.28 6.62
C VAL A 189 12.32 -0.56 5.16
N ALA A 190 13.57 -0.93 4.87
CA ALA A 190 13.97 -1.27 3.52
C ALA A 190 13.17 -2.47 2.98
N ASP A 191 12.63 -3.35 3.81
CA ASP A 191 11.92 -4.56 3.38
C ASP A 191 10.39 -4.40 3.32
N LEU A 192 9.85 -3.25 3.77
CA LEU A 192 8.42 -2.89 3.62
C LEU A 192 8.02 -2.56 2.16
N ARG A 193 8.85 -2.92 1.18
CA ARG A 193 8.67 -2.58 -0.24
C ARG A 193 7.41 -3.23 -0.79
N LYS A 194 6.46 -2.38 -1.20
CA LYS A 194 5.34 -2.78 -2.04
C LYS A 194 5.75 -2.73 -3.51
N ASP A 195 5.37 -3.75 -4.26
CA ASP A 195 5.55 -3.79 -5.71
C ASP A 195 4.33 -3.09 -6.35
N TYR A 196 4.55 -1.90 -6.89
CA TYR A 196 3.53 -1.07 -7.51
C TYR A 196 3.24 -1.56 -8.94
N GLY A 197 2.02 -1.42 -9.44
CA GLY A 197 1.69 -1.83 -10.81
C GLY A 197 0.24 -1.66 -11.22
N GLN A 198 -0.55 -0.82 -10.54
CA GLN A 198 -1.97 -0.65 -10.84
C GLN A 198 -2.24 0.14 -12.13
N ALA A 199 -1.33 1.02 -12.56
CA ALA A 199 -1.49 1.82 -13.78
C ALA A 199 -0.14 2.24 -14.38
N SER A 200 -0.13 2.72 -15.62
CA SER A 200 1.00 3.41 -16.27
C SER A 200 0.68 4.88 -16.49
N LEU A 201 1.72 5.70 -16.67
CA LEU A 201 1.58 7.10 -17.05
C LEU A 201 2.51 7.41 -18.25
N ASN A 202 1.91 7.66 -19.41
CA ASN A 202 2.63 8.06 -20.62
C ASN A 202 2.42 9.54 -20.95
N GLU A 203 3.35 10.11 -21.72
CA GLU A 203 3.34 11.49 -22.21
C GLU A 203 2.09 11.79 -23.04
N ASP A 204 1.62 10.82 -23.82
CA ASP A 204 0.44 10.96 -24.68
C ASP A 204 -0.87 10.85 -23.88
N ASP A 205 -0.81 10.28 -22.68
CA ASP A 205 -1.97 10.03 -21.82
C ASP A 205 -2.24 11.20 -20.84
N VAL A 206 -1.32 12.16 -20.73
CA VAL A 206 -1.44 13.31 -19.84
C VAL A 206 -1.87 14.57 -20.58
N LEU A 207 -2.66 15.41 -19.90
CA LEU A 207 -3.17 16.66 -20.46
C LEU A 207 -2.05 17.71 -20.57
N ASP A 208 -2.17 18.65 -21.50
CA ASP A 208 -1.16 19.72 -21.67
C ASP A 208 -1.17 20.70 -20.49
N ASP A 209 -2.35 20.96 -19.91
CA ASP A 209 -2.50 21.78 -18.71
C ASP A 209 -2.37 20.90 -17.44
N PRO A 210 -1.35 21.15 -16.59
CA PRO A 210 -1.16 20.37 -15.37
C PRO A 210 -2.27 20.56 -14.33
N MET A 211 -2.99 21.69 -14.32
CA MET A 211 -4.14 21.89 -13.43
C MET A 211 -5.32 21.03 -13.85
N LEU A 212 -5.58 20.88 -15.15
CA LEU A 212 -6.56 19.93 -15.65
C LEU A 212 -6.11 18.49 -15.36
N GLN A 213 -4.83 18.20 -15.52
CA GLN A 213 -4.26 16.89 -15.17
C GLN A 213 -4.42 16.56 -13.68
N PHE A 214 -4.18 17.52 -12.79
CA PHE A 214 -4.44 17.37 -11.35
C PHE A 214 -5.91 17.12 -11.09
N THR A 215 -6.80 17.91 -11.71
CA THR A 215 -8.26 17.77 -11.57
C THR A 215 -8.72 16.37 -11.92
N ARG A 216 -8.27 15.83 -13.07
CA ARG A 216 -8.56 14.46 -13.51
C ARG A 216 -8.11 13.41 -12.49
N TRP A 217 -6.91 13.55 -11.92
CA TRP A 217 -6.42 12.61 -10.92
C TRP A 217 -7.14 12.75 -9.57
N PHE A 218 -7.50 13.97 -9.17
CA PHE A 218 -8.26 14.22 -7.96
C PHE A 218 -9.68 13.61 -8.04
N GLU A 219 -10.35 13.73 -9.18
CA GLU A 219 -11.63 13.06 -9.44
C GLU A 219 -11.51 11.54 -9.37
N GLN A 220 -10.42 10.98 -9.90
CA GLN A 220 -10.13 9.55 -9.80
C GLN A 220 -9.88 9.13 -8.35
N ALA A 221 -9.18 9.94 -7.55
CA ALA A 221 -8.99 9.69 -6.12
C ALA A 221 -10.31 9.71 -5.34
N LEU A 222 -11.23 10.63 -5.67
CA LEU A 222 -12.59 10.65 -5.12
C LEU A 222 -13.38 9.40 -5.50
N LYS A 223 -13.35 9.01 -6.78
CA LYS A 223 -14.06 7.81 -7.29
C LYS A 223 -13.52 6.53 -6.66
N ALA A 224 -12.20 6.45 -6.44
CA ALA A 224 -11.54 5.34 -5.78
C ALA A 224 -11.71 5.34 -4.26
N GLN A 225 -12.40 6.33 -3.70
CA GLN A 225 -12.61 6.46 -2.25
C GLN A 225 -11.31 6.46 -1.45
N VAL A 226 -10.26 7.09 -2.00
CA VAL A 226 -9.00 7.30 -1.29
C VAL A 226 -9.28 7.99 0.05
N ASN A 227 -8.62 7.55 1.11
CA ASN A 227 -8.80 8.16 2.42
C ASN A 227 -8.27 9.60 2.42
N GLU A 228 -9.14 10.58 2.73
CA GLU A 228 -8.85 12.02 2.74
C GLU A 228 -8.06 12.50 1.50
N PRO A 229 -8.63 12.45 0.29
CA PRO A 229 -7.88 12.73 -0.95
C PRO A 229 -7.43 14.19 -1.06
N ASN A 230 -8.02 15.09 -0.27
CA ASN A 230 -7.64 16.49 -0.15
C ASN A 230 -6.59 16.76 0.95
N ALA A 231 -6.09 15.73 1.64
CA ALA A 231 -4.95 15.88 2.53
C ALA A 231 -3.66 16.01 1.73
N MET A 232 -2.84 16.99 2.10
CA MET A 232 -1.54 17.25 1.51
C MET A 232 -0.50 17.56 2.57
N ASN A 233 0.74 17.13 2.37
CA ASN A 233 1.87 17.67 3.11
C ASN A 233 2.21 19.05 2.54
N VAL A 234 2.44 20.03 3.41
CA VAL A 234 3.04 21.32 3.05
C VAL A 234 4.40 21.45 3.72
N ALA A 235 5.44 21.61 2.91
CA ALA A 235 6.81 21.86 3.33
C ALA A 235 7.17 23.34 3.14
N THR A 236 7.72 23.95 4.17
CA THR A 236 8.16 25.35 4.23
C THR A 236 9.57 25.41 4.80
N VAL A 237 10.29 26.52 4.60
CA VAL A 237 11.69 26.66 5.02
C VAL A 237 11.85 27.92 5.88
N ASP A 238 12.54 27.81 7.00
CA ASP A 238 12.83 28.95 7.86
C ASP A 238 13.94 29.86 7.30
N SER A 239 14.18 30.99 7.96
CA SER A 239 15.21 31.96 7.57
C SER A 239 16.64 31.43 7.63
N ASN A 240 16.86 30.27 8.26
CA ASN A 240 18.16 29.60 8.35
C ASN A 240 18.29 28.46 7.33
N GLY A 241 17.32 28.31 6.41
CA GLY A 241 17.32 27.25 5.41
C GLY A 241 16.89 25.89 5.94
N ARG A 242 16.30 25.79 7.14
CA ARG A 242 15.85 24.51 7.71
C ARG A 242 14.41 24.21 7.28
N PRO A 243 14.15 23.07 6.62
CA PRO A 243 12.79 22.72 6.22
C PRO A 243 11.96 22.24 7.41
N SER A 244 10.65 22.47 7.33
CA SER A 244 9.66 21.85 8.21
C SER A 244 8.41 21.49 7.41
N SER A 245 7.69 20.44 7.81
CA SER A 245 6.48 20.02 7.10
C SER A 245 5.38 19.55 8.04
N ARG A 246 4.15 19.52 7.52
CA ARG A 246 2.93 19.04 8.21
C ARG A 246 1.83 18.74 7.21
N ILE A 247 0.83 17.97 7.63
CA ILE A 247 -0.39 17.77 6.85
C ILE A 247 -1.32 18.98 7.02
N VAL A 248 -1.88 19.44 5.90
CA VAL A 248 -3.00 20.38 5.81
C VAL A 248 -4.00 19.86 4.79
N LEU A 249 -5.18 20.45 4.74
CA LEU A 249 -6.19 20.09 3.74
C LEU A 249 -6.26 21.18 2.67
N VAL A 250 -6.12 20.81 1.39
CA VAL A 250 -6.48 21.71 0.30
C VAL A 250 -7.99 21.98 0.37
N LYS A 251 -8.39 23.24 0.23
CA LYS A 251 -9.79 23.67 0.29
C LYS A 251 -10.31 24.12 -1.05
N GLN A 252 -9.43 24.65 -1.89
CA GLN A 252 -9.74 25.07 -3.25
C GLN A 252 -8.51 24.86 -4.11
N PHE A 253 -8.70 24.50 -5.37
CA PHE A 253 -7.68 24.61 -6.39
C PHE A 253 -8.36 25.08 -7.69
N ASP A 254 -7.71 26.01 -8.38
CA ASP A 254 -8.14 26.55 -9.68
C ASP A 254 -6.90 27.03 -10.45
N GLU A 255 -7.09 27.70 -11.59
CA GLU A 255 -6.00 28.23 -12.43
C GLU A 255 -5.00 29.13 -11.68
N ARG A 256 -5.40 29.72 -10.54
CA ARG A 256 -4.54 30.57 -9.70
C ARG A 256 -3.66 29.74 -8.77
N GLY A 257 -4.01 28.48 -8.51
CA GLY A 257 -3.23 27.54 -7.70
C GLY A 257 -3.99 26.88 -6.55
N PHE A 258 -3.26 26.46 -5.52
CA PHE A 258 -3.76 25.58 -4.46
C PHE A 258 -3.92 26.33 -3.15
N THR A 259 -5.15 26.40 -2.62
CA THR A 259 -5.49 27.20 -1.44
C THR A 259 -5.73 26.33 -0.20
N TRP A 260 -5.11 26.70 0.92
CA TRP A 260 -5.38 26.14 2.25
C TRP A 260 -5.48 27.26 3.28
N TYR A 261 -6.12 26.97 4.42
CA TYR A 261 -6.34 27.96 5.47
C TYR A 261 -5.64 27.56 6.76
N THR A 262 -5.11 28.55 7.48
CA THR A 262 -4.28 28.32 8.65
C THR A 262 -4.28 29.52 9.59
N ASN A 263 -3.58 29.37 10.72
CA ASN A 263 -3.31 30.48 11.61
C ASN A 263 -1.98 31.15 11.19
N TYR A 264 -2.02 32.46 10.95
CA TYR A 264 -0.91 33.29 10.51
C TYR A 264 0.22 33.43 11.57
N ASP A 265 -0.03 33.12 12.83
CA ASP A 265 1.01 33.11 13.87
C ASP A 265 1.72 31.76 13.96
N SER A 266 1.24 30.73 13.26
CA SER A 266 1.85 29.41 13.29
C SER A 266 3.25 29.38 12.67
N ARG A 267 4.05 28.38 13.04
CA ARG A 267 5.41 28.19 12.52
C ARG A 267 5.47 28.26 10.98
N LYS A 268 4.56 27.58 10.28
CA LYS A 268 4.53 27.57 8.81
C LYS A 268 4.30 28.95 8.21
N ALA A 269 3.46 29.77 8.86
CA ALA A 269 3.14 31.11 8.38
C ALA A 269 4.31 32.07 8.64
N GLN A 270 5.01 31.92 9.76
CA GLN A 270 6.25 32.66 10.02
C GLN A 270 7.34 32.31 8.99
N GLU A 271 7.51 31.02 8.69
CA GLU A 271 8.43 30.55 7.65
C GLU A 271 8.05 31.12 6.27
N LEU A 272 6.76 31.10 5.89
CA LEU A 272 6.28 31.66 4.62
C LEU A 272 6.43 33.17 4.48
N ARG A 273 6.37 33.93 5.59
CA ARG A 273 6.66 35.37 5.56
C ARG A 273 8.14 35.65 5.27
N ALA A 274 9.03 34.81 5.78
CA ALA A 274 10.47 34.95 5.56
C ALA A 274 10.90 34.39 4.18
N ASN A 275 10.28 33.29 3.76
CA ASN A 275 10.55 32.61 2.51
C ASN A 275 9.22 32.19 1.85
N PRO A 276 8.73 32.93 0.84
CA PRO A 276 7.40 32.73 0.27
C PRO A 276 7.36 31.58 -0.73
N TYR A 277 8.10 30.49 -0.49
CA TYR A 277 8.09 29.29 -1.33
C TYR A 277 7.71 28.08 -0.49
N ALA A 278 6.95 27.17 -1.09
CA ALA A 278 6.59 25.90 -0.46
C ALA A 278 6.55 24.76 -1.48
N ALA A 279 6.57 23.54 -0.96
CA ALA A 279 6.27 22.33 -1.70
C ALA A 279 5.04 21.64 -1.11
N LEU A 280 4.10 21.23 -1.97
CA LEU A 280 2.94 20.43 -1.63
C LEU A 280 3.12 19.00 -2.13
N LEU A 281 2.69 18.03 -1.33
CA LEU A 281 2.70 16.62 -1.69
C LEU A 281 1.34 15.99 -1.42
N PHE A 282 0.71 15.48 -2.46
CA PHE A 282 -0.42 14.56 -2.36
C PHE A 282 0.11 13.13 -2.51
N PHE A 283 -0.32 12.22 -1.64
CA PHE A 283 0.00 10.81 -1.75
C PHE A 283 -1.29 9.99 -1.63
N TRP A 284 -1.70 9.39 -2.75
CA TRP A 284 -2.89 8.55 -2.82
C TRP A 284 -2.44 7.10 -2.93
N SER A 285 -2.23 6.48 -1.78
CA SER A 285 -1.59 5.17 -1.66
C SER A 285 -2.33 4.05 -2.39
N GLU A 286 -3.67 4.14 -2.41
CA GLU A 286 -4.60 3.19 -2.99
C GLU A 286 -4.52 3.18 -4.51
N LEU A 287 -4.11 4.31 -5.10
CA LEU A 287 -3.88 4.49 -6.54
C LEU A 287 -2.40 4.43 -6.92
N GLU A 288 -1.51 4.26 -5.93
CA GLU A 288 -0.07 4.26 -6.13
C GLU A 288 0.41 5.55 -6.81
N ARG A 289 -0.15 6.69 -6.41
CA ARG A 289 0.10 8.01 -7.03
C ARG A 289 0.64 9.02 -6.05
N GLN A 290 1.47 9.89 -6.60
CA GLN A 290 1.96 11.07 -5.91
C GLN A 290 1.87 12.27 -6.84
N VAL A 291 1.47 13.42 -6.29
CA VAL A 291 1.54 14.71 -6.98
C VAL A 291 2.37 15.66 -6.14
N ARG A 292 3.44 16.20 -6.74
CA ARG A 292 4.32 17.20 -6.14
C ARG A 292 4.09 18.53 -6.81
N ILE A 293 3.87 19.58 -6.02
CA ILE A 293 3.63 20.93 -6.53
C ILE A 293 4.58 21.88 -5.82
N GLU A 294 5.34 22.67 -6.55
CA GLU A 294 6.31 23.63 -6.02
C GLU A 294 6.01 25.02 -6.61
N GLY A 295 6.17 26.06 -5.80
CA GLY A 295 5.98 27.43 -6.27
C GLY A 295 5.88 28.46 -5.15
N ARG A 296 5.61 29.70 -5.56
CA ARG A 296 5.46 30.84 -4.65
C ARG A 296 4.12 30.81 -3.93
N VAL A 297 4.12 31.16 -2.65
CA VAL A 297 2.94 31.28 -1.81
C VAL A 297 2.56 32.74 -1.61
N GLU A 298 1.28 33.03 -1.80
CA GLU A 298 0.66 34.32 -1.57
C GLU A 298 -0.46 34.21 -0.52
N THR A 299 -0.72 35.30 0.19
CA THR A 299 -1.85 35.39 1.13
C THR A 299 -3.13 35.63 0.35
N THR A 300 -4.18 34.87 0.62
CA THR A 300 -5.52 35.11 0.02
C THR A 300 -6.11 36.43 0.50
N SER A 301 -7.13 36.94 -0.20
CA SER A 301 -7.79 38.17 0.25
C SER A 301 -8.51 37.98 1.60
N ALA A 302 -8.78 39.09 2.29
CA ALA A 302 -9.55 39.07 3.53
C ALA A 302 -10.95 38.49 3.29
N GLU A 303 -11.57 38.84 2.16
CA GLU A 303 -12.89 38.37 1.74
C GLU A 303 -12.90 36.86 1.46
N GLU A 304 -11.87 36.33 0.79
CA GLU A 304 -11.71 34.88 0.59
C GLU A 304 -11.56 34.13 1.93
N SER A 305 -10.85 34.76 2.89
CA SER A 305 -10.66 34.23 4.24
C SER A 305 -11.94 34.28 5.07
N ASP A 306 -12.69 35.38 5.03
CA ASP A 306 -13.96 35.54 5.73
C ASP A 306 -15.00 34.56 5.21
N LYS A 307 -15.15 34.48 3.88
CA LYS A 307 -16.09 33.55 3.23
C LYS A 307 -15.84 32.10 3.68
N TYR A 308 -14.59 31.65 3.64
CA TYR A 308 -14.26 30.30 4.06
C TYR A 308 -14.35 30.11 5.59
N PHE A 309 -13.98 31.12 6.39
CA PHE A 309 -14.14 31.04 7.84
C PHE A 309 -15.59 30.80 8.22
N HIS A 310 -16.52 31.59 7.66
CA HIS A 310 -17.94 31.51 7.95
C HIS A 310 -18.62 30.24 7.42
N SER A 311 -18.05 29.56 6.42
CA SER A 311 -18.56 28.26 5.96
C SER A 311 -18.18 27.10 6.91
N ARG A 312 -17.30 27.31 7.89
CA ARG A 312 -16.85 26.25 8.82
C ARG A 312 -17.88 26.02 9.94
N PRO A 313 -18.00 24.77 10.43
CA PRO A 313 -18.80 24.46 11.62
C PRO A 313 -18.44 25.39 12.79
N LEU A 314 -19.43 25.81 13.59
CA LEU A 314 -19.24 26.73 14.71
C LEU A 314 -18.10 26.29 15.63
N LYS A 315 -18.07 25.02 16.04
CA LYS A 315 -17.00 24.48 16.88
C LYS A 315 -15.61 24.70 16.29
N SER A 316 -15.44 24.52 14.97
CA SER A 316 -14.17 24.75 14.29
C SER A 316 -13.76 26.23 14.25
N ARG A 317 -14.74 27.14 14.13
CA ARG A 317 -14.50 28.59 14.23
C ARG A 317 -14.06 28.98 15.64
N LEU A 318 -14.76 28.48 16.67
CA LEU A 318 -14.40 28.69 18.07
C LEU A 318 -13.00 28.16 18.40
N SER A 319 -12.66 26.95 17.95
CA SER A 319 -11.31 26.39 18.14
C SER A 319 -10.21 27.23 17.47
N ALA A 320 -10.50 27.83 16.31
CA ALA A 320 -9.54 28.69 15.62
C ALA A 320 -9.28 30.00 16.38
N ILE A 321 -10.28 30.52 17.09
CA ILE A 321 -10.17 31.71 17.94
C ILE A 321 -9.45 31.37 19.25
N ALA A 322 -9.78 30.24 19.86
CA ALA A 322 -9.24 29.83 21.16
C ALA A 322 -7.77 29.37 21.14
N SER A 323 -7.27 28.96 19.97
CA SER A 323 -5.95 28.34 19.84
C SER A 323 -4.90 29.29 19.27
N GLN A 324 -3.82 29.49 20.02
CA GLN A 324 -2.57 30.08 19.52
C GLN A 324 -1.74 28.97 18.85
N GLN A 325 -2.05 28.67 17.58
CA GLN A 325 -1.46 27.51 16.88
C GLN A 325 0.07 27.52 16.92
N SER A 326 0.67 26.40 17.32
CA SER A 326 2.12 26.18 17.46
C SER A 326 2.79 26.81 18.69
N ALA A 327 2.09 27.60 19.50
CA ALA A 327 2.61 28.05 20.79
C ALA A 327 2.58 26.92 21.84
N PRO A 328 3.56 26.85 22.76
CA PRO A 328 3.47 25.94 23.91
C PRO A 328 2.23 26.24 24.76
N ILE A 329 1.62 25.19 25.29
CA ILE A 329 0.53 25.28 26.26
C ILE A 329 0.78 24.27 27.38
N GLU A 330 0.39 24.61 28.60
CA GLU A 330 0.69 23.83 29.80
C GLU A 330 0.25 22.37 29.70
N ASN A 331 -1.01 22.14 29.30
CA ASN A 331 -1.61 20.81 29.21
C ASN A 331 -2.96 20.86 28.45
N ARG A 332 -3.60 19.70 28.29
CA ARG A 332 -4.92 19.56 27.65
C ARG A 332 -6.01 20.38 28.35
N ALA A 333 -6.03 20.42 29.68
CA ALA A 333 -7.06 21.14 30.43
C ALA A 333 -6.97 22.66 30.20
N ALA A 334 -5.76 23.21 30.03
CA ALA A 334 -5.59 24.60 29.63
C ALA A 334 -6.17 24.89 28.23
N LEU A 335 -6.02 23.96 27.28
CA LEU A 335 -6.60 24.10 25.95
C LEU A 335 -8.14 24.10 25.99
N GLU A 336 -8.72 23.24 26.81
CA GLU A 336 -10.18 23.15 27.01
C GLU A 336 -10.73 24.43 27.65
N ARG A 337 -10.07 24.96 28.68
CA ARG A 337 -10.43 26.25 29.30
C ARG A 337 -10.43 27.41 28.29
N ASN A 338 -9.41 27.47 27.42
CA ASN A 338 -9.37 28.50 26.37
C ASN A 338 -10.57 28.38 25.41
N TYR A 339 -10.92 27.15 25.03
CA TYR A 339 -12.07 26.89 24.17
C TYR A 339 -13.38 27.29 24.84
N GLU A 340 -13.59 26.89 26.11
CA GLU A 340 -14.80 27.22 26.87
C GLU A 340 -14.98 28.72 27.07
N ALA A 341 -13.89 29.45 27.38
CA ALA A 341 -13.92 30.91 27.53
C ALA A 341 -14.38 31.62 26.24
N VAL A 342 -13.90 31.16 25.08
CA VAL A 342 -14.35 31.68 23.77
C VAL A 342 -15.79 31.25 23.50
N ALA A 343 -16.13 29.98 23.70
CA ALA A 343 -17.47 29.45 23.44
C ALA A 343 -18.56 30.18 24.27
N ALA A 344 -18.23 30.63 25.49
CA ALA A 344 -19.15 31.36 26.36
C ALA A 344 -19.45 32.79 25.87
N THR A 345 -18.61 33.38 25.02
CA THR A 345 -18.68 34.81 24.66
C THR A 345 -18.87 35.08 23.16
N ALA A 346 -18.50 34.12 22.31
CA ALA A 346 -18.42 34.29 20.86
C ALA A 346 -19.76 34.31 20.10
N GLY A 347 -20.83 33.78 20.70
CA GLY A 347 -22.14 33.59 20.05
C GLY A 347 -22.12 32.61 18.87
N ASP A 348 -23.16 32.64 18.03
CA ASP A 348 -23.35 31.66 16.94
C ASP A 348 -22.63 32.03 15.63
N ALA A 349 -22.21 33.28 15.51
CA ALA A 349 -21.57 33.83 14.32
C ALA A 349 -20.31 34.63 14.65
N PRO A 350 -19.30 34.03 15.31
CA PRO A 350 -18.06 34.74 15.59
C PRO A 350 -17.41 35.24 14.31
N ALA A 351 -16.80 36.42 14.40
CA ALA A 351 -15.95 36.97 13.35
C ALA A 351 -14.66 36.16 13.20
N ARG A 352 -14.07 36.18 12.00
CA ARG A 352 -12.74 35.63 11.77
C ARG A 352 -11.71 36.44 12.57
N PRO A 353 -10.81 35.80 13.34
CA PRO A 353 -9.73 36.53 14.00
C PRO A 353 -8.67 36.96 12.98
N ASP A 354 -8.02 38.11 13.21
CA ASP A 354 -7.04 38.71 12.28
C ASP A 354 -5.88 37.77 11.94
N ASN A 355 -5.50 36.91 12.88
CA ASN A 355 -4.42 35.94 12.74
C ASN A 355 -4.86 34.62 12.07
N TRP A 356 -6.00 34.58 11.38
CA TRP A 356 -6.45 33.39 10.67
C TRP A 356 -6.83 33.71 9.23
N GLY A 357 -6.41 32.91 8.26
CA GLY A 357 -6.81 33.09 6.87
C GLY A 357 -6.13 32.13 5.91
N GLY A 358 -6.21 32.43 4.62
CA GLY A 358 -5.77 31.56 3.55
C GLY A 358 -4.38 31.89 2.99
N PHE A 359 -3.68 30.84 2.57
CA PHE A 359 -2.55 30.92 1.67
C PHE A 359 -2.89 30.20 0.37
N ARG A 360 -2.36 30.69 -0.74
CA ARG A 360 -2.42 30.06 -2.05
C ARG A 360 -1.01 29.85 -2.59
N LEU A 361 -0.70 28.63 -3.01
CA LEU A 361 0.51 28.36 -3.78
C LEU A 361 0.20 28.50 -5.26
N VAL A 362 0.90 29.40 -5.93
CA VAL A 362 0.91 29.57 -7.39
C VAL A 362 1.93 28.59 -7.96
N PRO A 363 1.51 27.57 -8.74
CA PRO A 363 2.41 26.51 -9.16
C PRO A 363 3.40 27.00 -10.22
N GLU A 364 4.67 26.70 -10.00
CA GLU A 364 5.77 26.89 -10.97
C GLU A 364 6.25 25.54 -11.51
N ARG A 365 6.06 24.48 -10.73
CA ARG A 365 6.39 23.11 -11.10
C ARG A 365 5.37 22.13 -10.56
N ILE A 366 4.88 21.21 -11.39
CA ILE A 366 3.97 20.13 -11.00
C ILE A 366 4.49 18.80 -11.53
N GLU A 367 4.72 17.83 -10.66
CA GLU A 367 5.15 16.48 -11.03
C GLU A 367 4.09 15.45 -10.66
N PHE A 368 3.74 14.63 -11.65
CA PHE A 368 2.87 13.48 -11.54
C PHE A 368 3.73 12.22 -11.53
N TRP A 369 3.63 11.48 -10.42
CA TRP A 369 4.34 10.23 -10.22
C TRP A 369 3.33 9.09 -10.13
N GLN A 370 3.58 8.02 -10.88
CA GLN A 370 2.78 6.79 -10.88
C GLN A 370 3.69 5.60 -10.53
N GLY A 371 3.27 4.84 -9.52
CA GLY A 371 3.93 3.62 -9.11
C GLY A 371 3.93 2.58 -10.24
N ARG A 372 5.10 1.96 -10.44
CA ARG A 372 5.38 0.92 -11.44
C ARG A 372 6.24 -0.15 -10.80
N ARG A 373 6.23 -1.33 -11.42
CA ARG A 373 7.02 -2.48 -10.96
C ARG A 373 8.50 -2.16 -11.05
N SER A 374 9.31 -2.88 -10.28
CA SER A 374 10.78 -2.79 -10.34
C SER A 374 11.36 -1.41 -10.07
N ARG A 375 10.59 -0.52 -9.42
CA ARG A 375 10.95 0.89 -9.14
C ARG A 375 11.17 1.76 -10.37
N PHE A 376 10.79 1.28 -11.55
CA PHE A 376 10.92 2.04 -12.77
C PHE A 376 9.67 2.92 -12.97
N HIS A 377 9.49 3.86 -12.04
CA HIS A 377 8.30 4.69 -11.92
C HIS A 377 8.12 5.65 -13.08
N ASP A 378 6.86 5.91 -13.44
CA ASP A 378 6.56 6.95 -14.42
C ASP A 378 6.52 8.30 -13.72
N ARG A 379 7.28 9.26 -14.25
CA ARG A 379 7.39 10.61 -13.71
C ARG A 379 7.25 11.61 -14.85
N ILE A 380 6.15 12.35 -14.86
CA ILE A 380 5.96 13.47 -15.79
C ILE A 380 5.95 14.77 -14.99
N VAL A 381 6.82 15.70 -15.36
CA VAL A 381 6.87 17.04 -14.76
C VAL A 381 6.45 18.09 -15.78
N TYR A 382 5.75 19.09 -15.26
CA TYR A 382 5.39 20.33 -15.91
C TYR A 382 6.15 21.46 -15.23
N GLU A 383 6.86 22.27 -16.02
CA GLU A 383 7.60 23.45 -15.55
C GLU A 383 7.07 24.70 -16.26
N ARG A 384 6.66 25.69 -15.47
CA ARG A 384 6.08 26.93 -15.97
C ARG A 384 7.18 27.77 -16.63
N GLN A 385 6.93 28.19 -17.86
CA GLN A 385 7.84 29.01 -18.65
C GLN A 385 7.59 30.50 -18.41
N GLU A 386 8.53 31.35 -18.82
CA GLU A 386 8.44 32.81 -18.66
C GLU A 386 7.22 33.42 -19.39
N ASP A 387 6.80 32.82 -20.50
CA ASP A 387 5.61 33.21 -21.27
C ASP A 387 4.29 32.72 -20.66
N GLY A 388 4.36 32.00 -19.53
CA GLY A 388 3.22 31.43 -18.82
C GLY A 388 2.76 30.06 -19.33
N SER A 389 3.36 29.53 -20.40
CA SER A 389 3.12 28.17 -20.88
C SER A 389 3.74 27.11 -19.96
N TRP A 390 3.40 25.84 -20.18
CA TRP A 390 3.97 24.71 -19.45
C TRP A 390 4.82 23.85 -20.37
N ALA A 391 6.09 23.66 -20.02
CA ALA A 391 6.94 22.66 -20.64
C ALA A 391 6.77 21.32 -19.92
N ARG A 392 6.53 20.25 -20.68
CA ARG A 392 6.33 18.90 -20.17
C ARG A 392 7.54 18.02 -20.49
N GLN A 393 8.01 17.26 -19.52
CA GLN A 393 9.11 16.30 -19.71
C GLN A 393 8.96 15.06 -18.81
N ARG A 394 9.51 13.93 -19.26
CA ARG A 394 9.66 12.73 -18.44
C ARG A 394 10.94 12.80 -17.63
N LEU A 395 10.86 12.38 -16.37
CA LEU A 395 12.02 12.23 -15.48
C LEU A 395 12.35 10.75 -15.28
N GLN A 396 13.63 10.45 -15.07
CA GLN A 396 14.05 9.12 -14.64
C GLN A 396 13.59 8.87 -13.19
N PRO A 397 13.18 7.64 -12.83
CA PRO A 397 12.67 7.30 -11.50
C PRO A 397 13.71 7.29 -10.39
#